data_AF-A0A5A7YMP1-F1
#
_entry.id   AF-A0A5A7YMP1-F1
#
_cell.length_a   1.000
_cell.length_b   1.000
_cell.length_c   1.000
_cell.angle_alpha   90.00
_cell.angle_beta   90.00
_cell.angle_gamma   90.00
#
_symmetry.space_group_name_H-M   'P 1'
#
loop_
_entity.id
_entity.type
_entity.pdbx_description
1 polymer ?
#
loop_
_entity_poly.entity_id
_entity_poly.type
_entity_poly.pdbx_seq_one_letter_code
_entity_poly.pdbx_strand_id
1 'polypeptide(L)' 'MLPVRPFILCGGTGTRLWPASRESMPKQFARLVDAERSTFQATLARVSDASVFT' A
#
# COMPACT_ATOMS: atom_id res chain seq x y z
N MET A 1 -10.69 -25.79 -2.03
CA MET A 1 -11.02 -24.35 -1.99
C MET A 1 -10.26 -23.67 -3.11
N LEU A 2 -10.87 -22.73 -3.85
CA LEU A 2 -10.14 -22.00 -4.88
C LEU A 2 -9.19 -20.97 -4.24
N PRO A 3 -7.99 -20.77 -4.80
CA PRO A 3 -7.04 -19.77 -4.32
C PRO A 3 -7.60 -18.34 -4.39
N VAL A 4 -7.43 -17.54 -3.34
CA VAL A 4 -7.86 -16.12 -3.32
C VAL A 4 -6.74 -15.24 -3.87
N ARG A 5 -7.06 -14.45 -4.90
CA ARG A 5 -6.12 -13.50 -5.52
C ARG A 5 -6.32 -12.09 -5.00
N PRO A 6 -5.39 -11.53 -4.20
CA PRO A 6 -5.52 -10.17 -3.71
C PRO A 6 -5.23 -9.14 -4.82
N PHE A 7 -6.08 -8.12 -4.93
CA PHE A 7 -5.84 -6.95 -5.77
C PHE A 7 -5.71 -5.71 -4.89
N ILE A 8 -4.54 -5.08 -4.91
CA ILE A 8 -4.27 -3.85 -4.15
C ILE A 8 -4.55 -2.65 -5.05
N LEU A 9 -5.62 -1.91 -4.75
CA LEU A 9 -5.91 -0.65 -5.41
C LEU A 9 -4.92 0.41 -4.92
N CYS A 10 -4.01 0.82 -5.81
CA CYS A 10 -2.86 1.65 -5.50
C CYS A 10 -2.90 2.97 -6.29
N GLY A 11 -3.90 3.80 -6.00
CA GLY A 11 -4.14 5.06 -6.73
C GLY A 11 -4.53 6.24 -5.85
N GLY A 12 -4.77 7.38 -6.51
CA GLY A 12 -5.10 8.66 -5.88
C GLY A 12 -3.86 9.52 -5.64
N THR A 13 -3.97 10.81 -5.96
CA THR A 13 -2.86 11.79 -5.88
C THR A 13 -2.54 12.24 -4.45
N GLY A 14 -3.42 11.96 -3.50
CA GLY A 14 -3.19 12.26 -2.08
C GLY A 14 -3.11 13.75 -1.75
N THR A 15 -3.76 14.62 -2.52
CA THR A 15 -3.65 16.09 -2.38
C THR A 15 -3.98 16.65 -0.99
N ARG A 16 -4.87 15.99 -0.24
CA ARG A 16 -5.16 16.34 1.18
C ARG A 16 -3.98 16.15 2.14
N LEU A 17 -2.96 15.41 1.73
CA LEU A 17 -1.75 15.14 2.52
C LEU A 17 -0.57 16.00 2.05
N TRP A 18 -0.80 17.06 1.29
CA TRP A 18 0.26 18.01 0.96
C TRP A 18 0.84 18.61 2.25
N PRO A 19 2.17 18.76 2.40
CA PRO A 19 3.22 18.56 1.39
C PRO A 19 3.77 17.13 1.32
N ALA A 20 3.31 16.22 2.18
CA ALA A 20 3.81 14.85 2.28
C ALA A 20 3.47 13.98 1.05
N SER A 21 2.38 14.29 0.34
CA SER A 21 2.02 13.66 -0.95
C SER A 21 2.03 14.70 -2.07
N ARG A 22 2.72 14.38 -3.15
CA ARG A 22 2.79 15.18 -4.38
C ARG A 22 2.66 14.25 -5.59
N GLU A 23 2.46 14.79 -6.78
CA GLU A 23 2.38 13.98 -8.00
C GLU A 23 3.63 13.10 -8.21
N SER A 24 4.83 13.66 -7.98
CA SER A 24 6.10 12.93 -8.03
C SER A 24 6.38 12.04 -6.81
N MET A 25 5.57 12.15 -5.75
CA MET A 25 5.73 11.40 -4.50
C MET A 25 4.36 10.93 -3.98
N PRO A 26 3.77 9.87 -4.55
CA PRO A 26 2.45 9.39 -4.16
C PRO A 26 2.43 8.84 -2.73
N LYS A 27 1.38 9.18 -1.97
CA LYS A 27 1.21 8.82 -0.56
C LYS A 27 1.45 7.33 -0.23
N GLN A 28 1.08 6.43 -1.13
CA GLN A 28 1.17 4.98 -0.91
C GLN A 28 2.61 4.50 -0.71
N PHE A 29 3.58 5.21 -1.32
CA PHE A 29 5.00 4.87 -1.28
C PHE A 29 5.75 5.66 -0.21
N ALA A 30 5.07 6.59 0.47
CA ALA A 30 5.61 7.33 1.60
C ALA A 30 5.40 6.58 2.93
N ARG A 31 6.33 6.81 3.86
CA ARG A 31 6.31 6.32 5.25
C ARG A 31 5.43 7.20 6.13
N LEU A 32 4.12 7.11 5.91
CA LEU A 32 3.13 7.99 6.54
C LEU A 32 2.66 7.52 7.93
N VAL A 33 2.75 6.22 8.19
CA VAL A 33 2.19 5.59 9.40
C VAL A 33 3.25 4.78 10.15
N ASP A 34 4.25 4.26 9.44
CA ASP A 34 5.32 3.39 9.95
C ASP A 34 6.66 4.00 9.48
N ALA A 35 7.67 4.03 10.35
CA ALA A 35 8.97 4.65 10.08
C ALA A 35 9.85 3.83 9.13
N GLU A 36 9.58 2.54 8.97
CA GLU A 36 10.36 1.59 8.17
C GLU A 36 9.65 1.22 6.86
N ARG A 37 8.32 1.24 6.84
CA ARG A 37 7.52 0.79 5.69
C ARG A 37 6.58 1.87 5.17
N SER A 38 6.49 1.94 3.85
CA SER A 38 5.40 2.63 3.18
C SER A 38 4.06 1.93 3.44
N THR A 39 2.96 2.68 3.29
CA THR A 39 1.62 2.10 3.43
C THR A 39 1.33 1.01 2.39
N PHE A 40 1.96 1.08 1.22
CA PHE A 40 1.94 0.02 0.21
C PHE A 40 2.64 -1.26 0.70
N GLN A 41 3.86 -1.16 1.22
CA GLN A 41 4.60 -2.30 1.79
C GLN A 41 3.86 -2.94 2.97
N ALA A 42 3.27 -2.12 3.85
CA ALA A 42 2.44 -2.62 4.95
C ALA A 42 1.16 -3.32 4.46
N THR A 43 0.62 -2.92 3.29
CA THR A 43 -0.53 -3.59 2.67
C THR A 43 -0.16 -4.93 2.06
N LEU A 44 1.00 -5.02 1.39
CA LEU A 44 1.55 -6.29 0.89
C LEU A 44 1.76 -7.30 2.02
N ALA A 45 2.34 -6.87 3.14
CA ALA A 45 2.57 -7.73 4.30
C ALA A 45 1.28 -8.30 4.91
N ARG A 46 0.13 -7.61 4.75
CA ARG A 46 -1.17 -8.13 5.22
C ARG A 46 -1.73 -9.25 4.35
N VAL A 47 -1.25 -9.39 3.11
CA VAL A 47 -1.71 -10.41 2.16
C VAL A 47 -0.60 -11.38 1.75
N SER A 48 0.44 -11.52 2.58
CA SER A 48 1.59 -12.38 2.29
C SER A 48 1.42 -13.84 2.72
N ASP A 49 0.30 -14.19 3.36
CA ASP A 49 0.02 -15.57 3.76
C ASP A 49 -0.31 -16.42 2.53
N ALA A 50 0.66 -17.22 2.10
CA ALA A 50 0.54 -18.12 0.95
C ALA A 50 -0.44 -19.28 1.15
N SER A 51 -0.87 -19.55 2.40
CA SER A 51 -1.91 -20.55 2.67
C SER A 51 -3.31 -20.03 2.35
N VAL A 52 -3.48 -18.70 2.28
CA VAL A 52 -4.75 -18.02 2.01
C VAL A 52 -4.74 -17.36 0.63
N PHE A 53 -3.64 -16.70 0.28
CA PHE A 53 -3.47 -15.91 -0.94
C PHE A 53 -2.48 -16.56 -1.89
N THR A 54 -2.68 -16.41 -3.20
CA THR A 54 -1.85 -17.03 -4.25
C THR A 54 -1.70 -16.14 -5.47
#